data_AF-X1Q9P1-F1
#
_entry.id   AF-X1Q9P1-F1
#
_cell.length_a   1.000
_cell.length_b   1.000
_cell.length_c   1.000
_cell.angle_alpha   90.00
_cell.angle_beta   90.00
_cell.angle_gamma   90.00
#
_symmetry.space_group_name_H-M   'P 1'
#
loop_
_entity.id
_entity.type
_entity.pdbx_description
1 polymer ?
#
loop_
_entity_poly.entity_id
_entity_poly.type
_entity_poly.pdbx_seq_one_letter_code
_entity_poly.pdbx_strand_id
1 'polypeptide(L)'
;MVKNTATRIVFTILDSDGDPVTGAAADTPDSEYSLDGGPFTDTADEIHEIATASGIYYLDLTADETNGDVVCIQIKTATAGTKTTVLVFYTAAQSLDETDAVVDSILADTAAIDGHITADYGAAQKGVLDDLIDGGRLDLLIDAIITYVDLIDDATNGLAAIKAEVEGLAGAAMRGTDNALLAVGYTAPDNAGIATLLTRITAAVALASSLVTHDTEIKALLATIAGYIDTEVGSILAIVNNLPDGGALTALLASIASILTDTDATIPGLLAIIQADLDNPDQYKANVAALALEATLTAIKGAGWTEETLKLIKELVDELETGEKPKPRANFRI
;
A
#
# COMPACT_ATOMS: atom_id res chain seq x y z
N MET A 1 -30.98 -49.80 -28.60
CA MET A 1 -31.08 -48.38 -29.02
C MET A 1 -29.82 -47.63 -28.59
N VAL A 2 -29.50 -46.46 -29.14
CA VAL A 2 -28.34 -45.68 -28.68
C VAL A 2 -28.72 -44.95 -27.40
N LYS A 3 -27.86 -45.04 -26.39
CA LYS A 3 -28.06 -44.40 -25.08
C LYS A 3 -28.02 -42.89 -25.22
N ASN A 4 -28.80 -42.19 -24.41
CA ASN A 4 -28.80 -40.72 -24.37
C ASN A 4 -29.07 -40.07 -25.74
N THR A 5 -29.88 -40.72 -26.57
CA THR A 5 -30.21 -40.28 -27.93
C THR A 5 -31.71 -40.35 -28.11
N ALA A 6 -32.30 -39.24 -28.56
CA ALA A 6 -33.74 -39.20 -28.83
C ALA A 6 -34.11 -40.27 -29.86
N THR A 7 -35.11 -41.08 -29.53
CA THR A 7 -35.44 -42.29 -30.30
C THR A 7 -36.95 -42.44 -30.38
N ARG A 8 -37.46 -42.74 -31.58
CA ARG A 8 -38.84 -43.15 -31.79
C ARG A 8 -38.98 -44.65 -31.55
N ILE A 9 -39.90 -45.04 -30.70
CA ILE A 9 -40.35 -46.43 -30.58
C ILE A 9 -41.70 -46.61 -31.27
N VAL A 10 -41.92 -47.79 -31.86
CA VAL A 10 -43.17 -48.14 -32.55
C VAL A 10 -43.70 -49.45 -31.96
N PHE A 11 -44.98 -49.47 -31.60
CA PHE A 11 -45.60 -50.58 -30.89
C PHE A 11 -47.11 -50.67 -31.18
N THR A 12 -47.76 -51.71 -30.67
CA THR A 12 -49.22 -51.89 -30.74
C THR A 12 -49.82 -51.87 -29.33
N ILE A 13 -51.07 -51.41 -29.23
CA ILE A 13 -51.89 -51.56 -28.02
C ILE A 13 -52.90 -52.67 -28.31
N LEU A 14 -52.97 -53.67 -27.45
CA LEU A 14 -53.80 -54.87 -27.66
C LEU A 14 -54.96 -54.91 -26.66
N ASP A 15 -56.08 -55.47 -27.09
CA ASP A 15 -57.22 -55.75 -26.21
C ASP A 15 -57.08 -57.07 -25.43
N SER A 16 -58.15 -57.49 -24.77
CA SER A 16 -58.20 -58.75 -24.00
C SER A 16 -57.96 -59.99 -24.85
N ASP A 17 -58.32 -59.92 -26.13
CA ASP A 17 -58.30 -61.01 -27.09
C ASP A 17 -57.02 -61.02 -27.95
N GLY A 18 -56.22 -59.94 -27.85
CA GLY A 18 -54.94 -59.78 -28.54
C GLY A 18 -55.04 -59.01 -29.85
N ASP A 19 -56.18 -58.36 -30.11
CA ASP A 19 -56.40 -57.56 -31.31
C ASP A 19 -55.89 -56.12 -31.12
N PRO A 20 -55.29 -55.49 -32.15
CA PRO A 20 -54.87 -54.10 -32.08
C PRO A 20 -56.04 -53.14 -31.88
N VAL A 21 -55.91 -52.27 -30.88
CA VAL A 21 -56.92 -51.27 -30.54
C VAL A 21 -56.62 -49.96 -31.26
N THR A 22 -57.64 -49.39 -31.89
CA THR A 22 -57.56 -48.11 -32.60
C THR A 22 -58.09 -46.96 -31.75
N GLY A 23 -57.58 -45.74 -31.94
CA GLY A 23 -58.07 -44.54 -31.25
C GLY A 23 -57.65 -44.40 -29.78
N ALA A 24 -56.82 -45.31 -29.25
CA ALA A 24 -56.42 -45.33 -27.84
C ALA A 24 -55.59 -44.11 -27.39
N ALA A 25 -55.07 -43.31 -28.34
CA ALA A 25 -54.38 -42.05 -28.07
C ALA A 25 -55.33 -40.92 -27.64
N ALA A 26 -56.61 -40.97 -28.01
CA ALA A 26 -57.58 -39.92 -27.64
C ALA A 26 -58.04 -40.00 -26.18
N ASP A 27 -57.81 -41.15 -25.52
CA ASP A 27 -58.23 -41.44 -24.14
C ASP A 27 -57.11 -41.16 -23.11
N THR A 28 -56.25 -40.18 -23.41
CA THR A 28 -55.12 -39.73 -22.57
C THR A 28 -54.29 -40.92 -22.05
N PRO A 29 -53.63 -41.69 -22.94
CA PRO A 29 -52.84 -42.83 -22.50
C PRO A 29 -51.66 -42.34 -21.65
N ASP A 30 -51.40 -43.07 -20.59
CA ASP A 30 -50.37 -42.82 -19.60
C ASP A 30 -49.13 -43.64 -19.97
N SER A 31 -48.15 -42.96 -20.58
CA SER A 31 -46.83 -43.50 -20.93
C SER A 31 -45.81 -43.12 -19.86
N GLU A 32 -45.16 -44.13 -19.31
CA GLU A 32 -44.13 -43.96 -18.29
C GLU A 32 -42.90 -44.79 -18.66
N TYR A 33 -41.73 -44.29 -18.33
CA TYR A 33 -40.46 -45.00 -18.51
C TYR A 33 -39.79 -45.27 -17.15
N SER A 34 -38.98 -46.32 -17.11
CA SER A 34 -38.13 -46.69 -16.00
C SER A 34 -36.74 -46.99 -16.55
N LEU A 35 -35.73 -46.32 -15.99
CA LEU A 35 -34.32 -46.57 -16.28
C LEU A 35 -33.75 -47.53 -15.25
N ASP A 36 -33.11 -48.61 -15.70
CA ASP A 36 -32.30 -49.53 -14.89
C ASP A 36 -33.03 -50.12 -13.66
N GLY A 37 -34.35 -50.30 -13.77
CA GLY A 37 -35.20 -50.81 -12.69
C GLY A 37 -35.58 -49.78 -11.63
N GLY A 38 -35.42 -48.49 -11.93
CA GLY A 38 -35.94 -47.38 -11.12
C GLY A 38 -37.47 -47.28 -11.12
N PRO A 39 -38.04 -46.33 -10.35
CA PRO A 39 -39.47 -46.07 -10.39
C PRO A 39 -39.90 -45.53 -11.76
N PHE A 40 -41.11 -45.89 -12.19
CA PHE A 40 -41.71 -45.34 -13.39
C PHE A 40 -41.97 -43.83 -13.23
N THR A 41 -41.63 -43.08 -14.27
CA THR A 41 -41.82 -41.63 -14.40
C THR A 41 -42.48 -41.34 -15.73
N ASP A 42 -43.37 -40.33 -15.77
CA ASP A 42 -44.08 -39.92 -16.98
C ASP A 42 -43.09 -39.59 -18.11
N THR A 43 -43.45 -40.01 -19.33
CA THR A 43 -42.70 -39.59 -20.52
C THR A 43 -43.03 -38.16 -20.90
N ALA A 44 -42.08 -37.48 -21.55
CA ALA A 44 -42.20 -36.10 -21.97
C ALA A 44 -43.12 -35.91 -23.19
N ASP A 45 -43.15 -36.88 -24.11
CA ASP A 45 -44.12 -36.95 -25.21
C ASP A 45 -45.29 -37.87 -24.85
N GLU A 46 -46.40 -37.68 -25.55
CA GLU A 46 -47.59 -38.53 -25.46
C GLU A 46 -47.61 -39.54 -26.62
N ILE A 47 -48.48 -40.55 -26.52
CA ILE A 47 -48.57 -41.60 -27.54
C ILE A 47 -49.36 -41.10 -28.76
N HIS A 48 -48.84 -41.38 -29.95
CA HIS A 48 -49.47 -41.01 -31.22
C HIS A 48 -49.81 -42.24 -32.04
N GLU A 49 -51.02 -42.29 -32.61
CA GLU A 49 -51.35 -43.32 -33.60
C GLU A 49 -50.74 -42.94 -34.96
N ILE A 50 -49.97 -43.85 -35.58
CA ILE A 50 -49.26 -43.56 -36.84
C ILE A 50 -50.24 -43.17 -37.96
N ALA A 51 -51.39 -43.81 -38.00
CA ALA A 51 -52.47 -43.49 -38.94
C ALA A 51 -53.85 -43.79 -38.32
N THR A 52 -54.87 -43.06 -38.74
CA THR A 52 -56.25 -43.25 -38.25
C THR A 52 -56.69 -44.70 -38.40
N ALA A 53 -57.06 -45.32 -37.28
CA ALA A 53 -57.55 -46.71 -37.21
C ALA A 53 -56.53 -47.78 -37.67
N SER A 54 -55.24 -47.55 -37.43
CA SER A 54 -54.16 -48.50 -37.71
C SER A 54 -53.90 -49.48 -36.55
N GLY A 55 -54.18 -49.06 -35.31
CA GLY A 55 -53.80 -49.81 -34.10
C GLY A 55 -52.28 -49.89 -33.85
N ILE A 56 -51.49 -49.14 -34.63
CA ILE A 56 -50.03 -49.01 -34.48
C ILE A 56 -49.71 -47.60 -34.02
N TYR A 57 -48.90 -47.53 -32.97
CA TYR A 57 -48.58 -46.31 -32.26
C TYR A 57 -47.08 -46.06 -32.26
N TYR A 58 -46.70 -44.79 -32.08
CA TYR A 58 -45.34 -44.41 -31.78
C TYR A 58 -45.29 -43.51 -30.55
N LEU A 59 -44.12 -43.49 -29.93
CA LEU A 59 -43.76 -42.57 -28.84
C LEU A 59 -42.35 -42.07 -29.13
N ASP A 60 -42.16 -40.76 -29.12
CA ASP A 60 -40.84 -40.16 -29.22
C ASP A 60 -40.25 -39.99 -27.82
N LEU A 61 -39.15 -40.70 -27.57
CA LEU A 61 -38.38 -40.56 -26.34
C LEU A 61 -37.31 -39.50 -26.54
N THR A 62 -37.15 -38.65 -25.55
CA THR A 62 -36.03 -37.72 -25.42
C THR A 62 -34.73 -38.47 -25.13
N ALA A 63 -33.60 -37.76 -25.26
CA ALA A 63 -32.29 -38.31 -24.91
C ALA A 63 -32.23 -38.74 -23.43
N ASP A 64 -32.80 -37.96 -22.51
CA ASP A 64 -32.77 -38.26 -21.08
C ASP A 64 -33.52 -39.57 -20.76
N GLU A 65 -34.64 -39.82 -21.44
CA GLU A 65 -35.46 -41.03 -21.28
C GLU A 65 -34.83 -42.29 -21.88
N THR A 66 -33.79 -42.14 -22.71
CA THR A 66 -33.01 -43.27 -23.24
C THR A 66 -31.64 -43.41 -22.55
N ASN A 67 -31.40 -42.71 -21.44
CA ASN A 67 -30.09 -42.65 -20.77
C ASN A 67 -29.86 -43.75 -19.69
N GLY A 68 -30.66 -44.82 -19.67
CA GLY A 68 -30.42 -46.03 -18.86
C GLY A 68 -29.76 -47.15 -19.68
N ASP A 69 -29.13 -48.15 -19.06
CA ASP A 69 -28.64 -49.36 -19.77
C ASP A 69 -29.81 -50.26 -20.19
N VAL A 70 -30.86 -50.30 -19.38
CA VAL A 70 -32.14 -50.91 -19.66
C VAL A 70 -33.23 -49.85 -19.53
N VAL A 71 -34.02 -49.70 -20.59
CA VAL A 71 -35.17 -48.80 -20.60
C VAL A 71 -36.43 -49.63 -20.72
N CYS A 72 -37.23 -49.61 -19.66
CA CYS A 72 -38.54 -50.22 -19.61
C CYS A 72 -39.59 -49.13 -19.81
N ILE A 73 -40.54 -49.34 -20.70
CA ILE A 73 -41.62 -48.40 -20.98
C ILE A 73 -42.92 -49.14 -20.76
N GLN A 74 -43.79 -48.57 -19.94
CA GLN A 74 -45.13 -49.09 -19.76
C GLN A 74 -46.15 -48.08 -20.27
N ILE A 75 -47.18 -48.62 -20.90
CA ILE A 75 -48.20 -47.84 -21.59
C ILE A 75 -49.55 -48.34 -21.12
N LYS A 76 -50.29 -47.44 -20.48
CA LYS A 76 -51.65 -47.69 -19.96
C LYS A 76 -52.62 -46.77 -20.70
N THR A 77 -53.80 -47.27 -21.04
CA THR A 77 -54.87 -46.43 -21.59
C THR A 77 -56.16 -46.70 -20.84
N ALA A 78 -57.03 -45.67 -20.76
CA ALA A 78 -58.36 -45.80 -20.18
C ALA A 78 -59.36 -46.47 -21.13
N THR A 79 -58.96 -46.74 -22.37
CA THR A 79 -59.80 -47.43 -23.36
C THR A 79 -60.27 -48.78 -22.80
N ALA A 80 -61.58 -49.02 -22.79
CA ALA A 80 -62.13 -50.24 -22.17
C ALA A 80 -61.63 -51.51 -22.87
N GLY A 81 -61.13 -52.47 -22.09
CA GLY A 81 -60.69 -53.78 -22.59
C GLY A 81 -59.23 -53.87 -23.05
N THR A 82 -58.45 -52.77 -23.01
CA THR A 82 -57.02 -52.79 -23.37
C THR A 82 -56.14 -53.37 -22.28
N LYS A 83 -55.05 -54.03 -22.67
CA LYS A 83 -53.96 -54.45 -21.78
C LYS A 83 -52.83 -53.42 -21.75
N THR A 84 -52.11 -53.36 -20.64
CA THR A 84 -50.88 -52.57 -20.53
C THR A 84 -49.81 -53.13 -21.47
N THR A 85 -49.25 -52.29 -22.33
CA THR A 85 -48.11 -52.64 -23.18
C THR A 85 -46.82 -52.35 -22.42
N VAL A 86 -45.92 -53.33 -22.31
CA VAL A 86 -44.60 -53.17 -21.70
C VAL A 86 -43.52 -53.47 -22.75
N LEU A 87 -42.60 -52.53 -22.93
CA LEU A 87 -41.48 -52.64 -23.86
C LEU A 87 -40.18 -52.54 -23.08
N VAL A 88 -39.21 -53.40 -23.39
CA VAL A 88 -37.89 -53.39 -22.74
C VAL A 88 -36.81 -53.30 -23.80
N PHE A 89 -35.97 -52.28 -23.69
CA PHE A 89 -34.87 -52.03 -24.60
C PHE A 89 -33.55 -52.01 -23.84
N TYR A 90 -32.54 -52.67 -24.41
CA TYR A 90 -31.15 -52.50 -24.00
C TYR A 90 -30.51 -51.36 -24.81
N THR A 91 -29.80 -50.47 -24.14
CA THR A 91 -29.09 -49.37 -24.80
C THR A 91 -27.61 -49.70 -24.97
N ALA A 92 -26.99 -49.09 -25.97
CA ALA A 92 -25.56 -49.13 -26.19
C ALA A 92 -25.04 -47.69 -26.28
N ALA A 93 -23.82 -47.45 -25.82
CA ALA A 93 -23.22 -46.11 -25.84
C ALA A 93 -22.93 -45.58 -27.25
N GLN A 94 -22.78 -46.46 -28.23
CA GLN A 94 -22.48 -46.14 -29.62
C GLN A 94 -23.39 -46.91 -30.58
N SER A 95 -23.60 -46.35 -31.75
CA SER A 95 -24.22 -47.03 -32.88
C SER A 95 -23.24 -48.02 -33.53
N LEU A 96 -23.80 -48.96 -34.29
CA LEU A 96 -22.99 -49.88 -35.10
C LEU A 96 -22.22 -49.13 -36.20
N ASP A 97 -22.81 -48.10 -36.78
CA ASP A 97 -22.19 -47.29 -37.84
C ASP A 97 -20.95 -46.53 -37.33
N GLU A 98 -21.01 -45.99 -36.10
CA GLU A 98 -19.85 -45.35 -35.47
C GLU A 98 -18.73 -46.36 -35.18
N THR A 99 -19.10 -47.56 -34.74
CA THR A 99 -18.13 -48.64 -34.47
C THR A 99 -17.44 -49.07 -35.77
N ASP A 100 -18.20 -49.22 -36.85
CA ASP A 100 -17.70 -49.62 -38.17
C ASP A 100 -16.71 -48.58 -38.74
N ALA A 101 -17.06 -47.30 -38.65
CA ALA A 101 -16.18 -46.21 -39.08
C ALA A 101 -14.83 -46.19 -38.33
N VAL A 102 -14.84 -46.51 -37.03
CA VAL A 102 -13.60 -46.63 -36.24
C VAL A 102 -12.76 -47.81 -36.71
N VAL A 103 -13.39 -48.97 -36.96
CA VAL A 103 -12.70 -50.17 -37.45
C VAL A 103 -12.06 -49.92 -38.82
N ASP A 104 -12.77 -49.27 -39.73
CA ASP A 104 -12.25 -48.89 -41.05
C ASP A 104 -11.02 -47.97 -40.95
N SER A 105 -11.06 -46.99 -40.05
CA SER A 105 -9.92 -46.12 -39.79
C SER A 105 -8.71 -46.90 -39.26
N ILE A 106 -8.93 -47.81 -38.31
CA ILE A 106 -7.86 -48.65 -37.75
C ILE A 106 -7.23 -49.52 -38.84
N LEU A 107 -8.04 -50.09 -39.73
CA LEU A 107 -7.56 -50.91 -40.85
C LEU A 107 -6.70 -50.09 -41.81
N ALA A 108 -7.14 -48.87 -42.14
CA ALA A 108 -6.38 -47.97 -43.01
C ALA A 108 -5.03 -47.57 -42.38
N ASP A 109 -5.03 -47.18 -41.11
CA ASP A 109 -3.82 -46.81 -40.39
C ASP A 109 -2.83 -47.98 -40.28
N THR A 110 -3.35 -49.18 -40.00
CA THR A 110 -2.52 -50.40 -39.90
C THR A 110 -1.86 -50.73 -41.22
N ALA A 111 -2.59 -50.62 -42.34
CA ALA A 111 -2.04 -50.83 -43.68
C ALA A 111 -0.97 -49.79 -44.03
N ALA A 112 -1.16 -48.53 -43.64
CA ALA A 112 -0.16 -47.48 -43.84
C ALA A 112 1.12 -47.75 -43.04
N ILE A 113 0.99 -48.13 -41.77
CA ILE A 113 2.13 -48.48 -40.90
C ILE A 113 2.95 -49.63 -41.51
N ASP A 114 2.29 -50.69 -41.98
CA ASP A 114 2.97 -51.83 -42.60
C ASP A 114 3.77 -51.43 -43.86
N GLY A 115 3.17 -50.56 -44.69
CA GLY A 115 3.85 -49.98 -45.84
C GLY A 115 5.09 -49.17 -45.47
N HIS A 116 5.00 -48.32 -44.44
CA HIS A 116 6.12 -47.53 -43.94
C HIS A 116 7.24 -48.40 -43.36
N ILE A 117 6.91 -49.40 -42.55
CA ILE A 117 7.90 -50.33 -41.99
C ILE A 117 8.66 -51.03 -43.12
N THR A 118 7.95 -51.51 -44.13
CA THR A 118 8.55 -52.22 -45.26
C THR A 118 9.45 -51.30 -46.09
N ALA A 119 9.00 -50.08 -46.39
CA ALA A 119 9.75 -49.15 -47.23
C ALA A 119 10.96 -48.56 -46.51
N ASP A 120 10.79 -48.06 -45.28
CA ASP A 120 11.81 -47.29 -44.58
C ASP A 120 12.86 -48.19 -43.94
N TYR A 121 12.45 -49.29 -43.28
CA TYR A 121 13.41 -50.20 -42.64
C TYR A 121 13.97 -51.22 -43.62
N GLY A 122 13.15 -51.75 -44.52
CA GLY A 122 13.58 -52.78 -45.48
C GLY A 122 14.57 -52.26 -46.51
N ALA A 123 14.36 -51.07 -47.07
CA ALA A 123 15.22 -50.55 -48.13
C ALA A 123 16.45 -49.80 -47.60
N ALA A 124 16.30 -48.96 -46.56
CA ALA A 124 17.41 -48.14 -46.07
C ALA A 124 18.46 -48.97 -45.31
N GLN A 125 18.03 -49.89 -44.42
CA GLN A 125 18.98 -50.75 -43.71
C GLN A 125 19.65 -51.73 -44.66
N LYS A 126 18.90 -52.32 -45.59
CA LYS A 126 19.50 -53.22 -46.60
C LYS A 126 20.50 -52.46 -47.48
N GLY A 127 20.18 -51.26 -47.94
CA GLY A 127 21.09 -50.45 -48.77
C GLY A 127 22.39 -50.10 -48.05
N VAL A 128 22.34 -49.73 -46.77
CA VAL A 128 23.55 -49.43 -45.97
C VAL A 128 24.37 -50.69 -45.68
N LEU A 129 23.72 -51.81 -45.37
CA LEU A 129 24.42 -53.08 -45.14
C LEU A 129 25.06 -53.62 -46.44
N ASP A 130 24.36 -53.52 -47.57
CA ASP A 130 24.88 -53.88 -48.88
C ASP A 130 26.06 -52.95 -49.27
N ASP A 131 25.98 -51.64 -49.03
CA ASP A 131 27.09 -50.69 -49.29
C ASP A 131 28.30 -50.97 -48.38
N LEU A 132 28.06 -51.40 -47.14
CA LEU A 132 29.12 -51.76 -46.21
C LEU A 132 29.84 -53.04 -46.64
N ILE A 133 29.09 -54.07 -47.06
CA ILE A 133 29.62 -55.41 -47.39
C ILE A 133 30.03 -55.50 -48.87
N ASP A 134 29.11 -55.27 -49.79
CA ASP A 134 29.30 -55.43 -51.24
C ASP A 134 29.79 -54.14 -51.92
N GLY A 135 29.53 -52.98 -51.32
CA GLY A 135 30.06 -51.68 -51.77
C GLY A 135 31.55 -51.46 -51.45
N GLY A 136 32.20 -52.41 -50.77
CA GLY A 136 33.65 -52.40 -50.52
C GLY A 136 34.11 -51.40 -49.44
N ARG A 137 33.20 -50.70 -48.75
CA ARG A 137 33.57 -49.73 -47.70
C ARG A 137 34.21 -50.40 -46.49
N LEU A 138 33.73 -51.59 -46.11
CA LEU A 138 34.36 -52.40 -45.08
C LEU A 138 35.74 -52.87 -45.51
N ASP A 139 35.90 -53.24 -46.78
CA ASP A 139 37.18 -53.66 -47.36
C ASP A 139 38.22 -52.52 -47.28
N LEU A 140 37.84 -51.31 -47.70
CA LEU A 140 38.68 -50.12 -47.60
C LEU A 140 39.06 -49.76 -46.16
N LEU A 141 38.13 -49.92 -45.21
CA LEU A 141 38.43 -49.69 -43.79
C LEU A 141 39.41 -50.73 -43.24
N ILE A 142 39.22 -51.99 -43.61
CA ILE A 142 40.12 -53.10 -43.23
C ILE A 142 41.52 -52.84 -43.80
N ASP A 143 41.63 -52.50 -45.08
CA ASP A 143 42.90 -52.17 -45.73
C ASP A 143 43.63 -51.00 -45.05
N ALA A 144 42.90 -49.94 -44.69
CA ALA A 144 43.46 -48.80 -43.98
C ALA A 144 43.98 -49.18 -42.58
N ILE A 145 43.24 -50.00 -41.84
CA ILE A 145 43.65 -50.48 -40.52
C ILE A 145 44.92 -51.32 -40.63
N ILE A 146 44.98 -52.26 -41.60
CA ILE A 146 46.16 -53.08 -41.84
C ILE A 146 47.37 -52.19 -42.11
N THR A 147 47.22 -51.17 -42.97
CA THR A 147 48.30 -50.23 -43.28
C THR A 147 48.85 -49.53 -42.03
N TYR A 148 47.98 -49.07 -41.11
CA TYR A 148 48.42 -48.44 -39.86
C TYR A 148 49.05 -49.43 -38.88
N VAL A 149 48.54 -50.66 -38.81
CA VAL A 149 49.12 -51.73 -37.98
C VAL A 149 50.52 -52.09 -38.48
N ASP A 150 50.70 -52.20 -39.80
CA ASP A 150 52.00 -52.44 -40.42
C ASP A 150 53.01 -51.31 -40.10
N LEU A 151 52.56 -50.06 -40.02
CA LEU A 151 53.41 -48.93 -39.59
C LEU A 151 53.79 -48.99 -38.10
N ILE A 152 52.94 -49.56 -37.24
CA ILE A 152 53.27 -49.75 -35.81
C ILE A 152 54.31 -50.86 -35.65
N ASP A 153 54.24 -51.91 -36.47
CA ASP A 153 55.20 -53.02 -36.46
C ASP A 153 56.42 -52.79 -37.38
N ASP A 154 56.49 -51.63 -38.05
CA ASP A 154 57.62 -51.29 -38.92
C ASP A 154 58.93 -51.27 -38.11
N ALA A 155 59.88 -52.10 -38.54
CA ALA A 155 61.21 -52.18 -37.98
C ALA A 155 62.00 -50.86 -38.10
N THR A 156 61.57 -49.96 -39.01
CA THR A 156 62.27 -48.71 -39.30
C THR A 156 61.72 -47.52 -38.52
N ASN A 157 60.40 -47.39 -38.37
CA ASN A 157 59.75 -46.22 -37.75
C ASN A 157 58.67 -46.55 -36.70
N GLY A 158 58.43 -47.84 -36.43
CA GLY A 158 57.39 -48.31 -35.52
C GLY A 158 57.85 -48.49 -34.08
N LEU A 159 57.05 -49.22 -33.31
CA LEU A 159 57.34 -49.57 -31.91
C LEU A 159 58.65 -50.35 -31.78
N ALA A 160 59.03 -51.14 -32.79
CA ALA A 160 60.31 -51.83 -32.84
C ALA A 160 61.50 -50.85 -32.82
N ALA A 161 61.42 -49.75 -33.55
CA ALA A 161 62.44 -48.69 -33.57
C ALA A 161 62.48 -47.93 -32.24
N ILE A 162 61.33 -47.52 -31.70
CA ILE A 162 61.24 -46.87 -30.38
C ILE A 162 61.79 -47.79 -29.27
N LYS A 163 61.48 -49.09 -29.33
CA LYS A 163 62.04 -50.08 -28.40
C LYS A 163 63.56 -50.13 -28.50
N ALA A 164 64.12 -50.13 -29.71
CA ALA A 164 65.56 -50.07 -29.90
C ALA A 164 66.19 -48.77 -29.34
N GLU A 165 65.53 -47.62 -29.52
CA GLU A 165 65.96 -46.34 -28.93
C GLU A 165 65.89 -46.34 -27.41
N VAL A 166 64.82 -46.87 -26.81
CA VAL A 166 64.64 -46.97 -25.35
C VAL A 166 65.65 -47.95 -24.74
N GLU A 167 65.87 -49.10 -25.38
CA GLU A 167 66.95 -50.02 -24.99
C GLU A 167 68.32 -49.33 -25.10
N GLY A 168 68.51 -48.43 -26.07
CA GLY A 168 69.70 -47.58 -26.20
C GLY A 168 69.84 -46.47 -25.14
N LEU A 169 68.72 -45.89 -24.66
CA LEU A 169 68.69 -44.84 -23.63
C LEU A 169 69.21 -45.33 -22.27
N ALA A 170 68.96 -46.59 -21.93
CA ALA A 170 69.56 -47.25 -20.76
C ALA A 170 71.09 -47.44 -20.91
N GLY A 171 71.62 -47.39 -22.14
CA GLY A 171 72.99 -47.78 -22.47
C GLY A 171 74.05 -46.66 -22.48
N ALA A 172 73.73 -45.40 -22.77
CA ALA A 172 74.78 -44.34 -22.80
C ALA A 172 74.31 -42.87 -22.79
N ALA A 173 73.05 -42.56 -23.09
CA ALA A 173 72.67 -41.18 -23.49
C ALA A 173 72.06 -40.28 -22.39
N MET A 174 71.60 -40.80 -21.26
CA MET A 174 70.93 -40.00 -20.20
C MET A 174 71.86 -39.20 -19.25
N ARG A 175 73.10 -38.88 -19.65
CA ARG A 175 74.06 -38.12 -18.81
C ARG A 175 74.36 -36.69 -19.29
N GLY A 176 73.46 -36.07 -20.06
CA GLY A 176 73.59 -34.68 -20.53
C GLY A 176 72.93 -33.64 -19.62
N THR A 177 73.76 -32.81 -18.98
CA THR A 177 73.62 -31.39 -18.52
C THR A 177 72.32 -30.73 -18.01
N ASP A 178 71.12 -31.30 -18.10
CA ASP A 178 69.86 -30.59 -17.76
C ASP A 178 69.42 -30.78 -16.29
N ASN A 179 70.35 -30.72 -15.34
CA ASN A 179 70.09 -30.97 -13.91
C ASN A 179 70.35 -29.76 -12.99
N ALA A 180 70.25 -28.53 -13.50
CA ALA A 180 70.45 -27.33 -12.68
C ALA A 180 69.33 -27.11 -11.64
N LEU A 181 68.11 -27.63 -11.88
CA LEU A 181 66.94 -27.45 -11.01
C LEU A 181 66.93 -28.41 -9.80
N LEU A 182 67.68 -29.51 -9.86
CA LEU A 182 67.82 -30.50 -8.77
C LEU A 182 69.11 -30.30 -7.96
N ALA A 183 69.86 -29.22 -8.21
CA ALA A 183 71.01 -28.87 -7.39
C ALA A 183 70.52 -28.39 -6.01
N VAL A 184 71.03 -29.02 -4.94
CA VAL A 184 70.75 -28.76 -3.49
C VAL A 184 71.14 -27.34 -3.01
N GLY A 185 71.29 -26.39 -3.92
CA GLY A 185 71.59 -24.98 -3.63
C GLY A 185 71.06 -24.00 -4.67
N TYR A 186 70.10 -24.39 -5.53
CA TYR A 186 69.50 -23.43 -6.46
C TYR A 186 68.74 -22.34 -5.68
N THR A 187 69.24 -21.11 -5.76
CA THR A 187 68.53 -19.91 -5.31
C THR A 187 68.15 -19.13 -6.54
N ALA A 188 66.85 -18.96 -6.79
CA ALA A 188 66.37 -18.17 -7.93
C ALA A 188 66.92 -16.73 -7.82
N PRO A 189 67.48 -16.16 -8.90
CA PRO A 189 67.96 -14.79 -8.89
C PRO A 189 66.77 -13.83 -8.76
N ASP A 190 66.53 -13.33 -7.54
CA ASP A 190 65.82 -12.08 -7.15
C ASP A 190 64.84 -12.13 -5.95
N ASN A 191 64.80 -13.21 -5.15
CA ASN A 191 63.96 -13.28 -3.93
C ASN A 191 64.07 -12.07 -2.97
N ALA A 192 65.16 -11.28 -3.03
CA ALA A 192 65.35 -10.05 -2.27
C ALA A 192 64.35 -8.92 -2.61
N GLY A 193 63.90 -8.82 -3.87
CA GLY A 193 62.94 -7.79 -4.29
C GLY A 193 61.54 -8.03 -3.73
N ILE A 194 61.09 -9.30 -3.76
CA ILE A 194 59.81 -9.74 -3.20
C ILE A 194 59.80 -9.55 -1.68
N ALA A 195 60.88 -9.91 -0.97
CA ALA A 195 60.99 -9.70 0.48
C ALA A 195 60.92 -8.22 0.88
N THR A 196 61.53 -7.34 0.06
CA THR A 196 61.48 -5.89 0.27
C THR A 196 60.07 -5.34 0.04
N LEU A 197 59.38 -5.80 -1.02
CA LEU A 197 57.99 -5.43 -1.29
C LEU A 197 57.06 -5.87 -0.14
N LEU A 198 57.21 -7.10 0.34
CA LEU A 198 56.44 -7.61 1.48
C LEU A 198 56.66 -6.75 2.73
N THR A 199 57.91 -6.39 3.04
CA THR A 199 58.24 -5.52 4.18
C THR A 199 57.54 -4.16 4.08
N ARG A 200 57.56 -3.55 2.88
CA ARG A 200 56.88 -2.26 2.63
C ARG A 200 55.37 -2.35 2.75
N ILE A 201 54.77 -3.44 2.24
CA ILE A 201 53.33 -3.68 2.33
C ILE A 201 52.92 -3.87 3.80
N THR A 202 53.66 -4.68 4.55
CA THR A 202 53.42 -4.88 5.99
C THR A 202 53.47 -3.57 6.77
N ALA A 203 54.48 -2.73 6.51
CA ALA A 203 54.59 -1.41 7.14
C ALA A 203 53.43 -0.47 6.76
N ALA A 204 53.02 -0.47 5.49
CA ALA A 204 51.89 0.34 5.03
C ALA A 204 50.57 -0.10 5.66
N VAL A 205 50.33 -1.40 5.80
CA VAL A 205 49.16 -1.96 6.48
C VAL A 205 49.16 -1.60 7.96
N ALA A 206 50.31 -1.68 8.64
CA ALA A 206 50.43 -1.28 10.04
C ALA A 206 50.13 0.22 10.23
N LEU A 207 50.65 1.08 9.34
CA LEU A 207 50.34 2.52 9.35
C LEU A 207 48.85 2.79 9.16
N ALA A 208 48.21 2.12 8.21
CA ALA A 208 46.77 2.25 7.97
C ALA A 208 45.95 1.87 9.22
N SER A 209 46.33 0.79 9.92
CA SER A 209 45.69 0.38 11.17
C SER A 209 45.83 1.42 12.28
N SER A 210 47.00 2.06 12.40
CA SER A 210 47.22 3.13 13.38
C SER A 210 46.38 4.37 13.07
N LEU A 211 46.25 4.75 11.79
CA LEU A 211 45.41 5.88 11.38
C LEU A 211 43.93 5.68 11.73
N VAL A 212 43.41 4.46 11.55
CA VAL A 212 42.03 4.10 11.97
C VAL A 212 41.86 4.22 13.48
N THR A 213 42.87 3.82 14.25
CA THR A 213 42.85 3.93 15.72
C THR A 213 42.84 5.40 16.14
N HIS A 214 43.71 6.24 15.58
CA HIS A 214 43.74 7.67 15.88
C HIS A 214 42.43 8.37 15.49
N ASP A 215 41.79 8.02 14.37
CA ASP A 215 40.47 8.57 14.00
C ASP A 215 39.41 8.28 15.08
N THR A 216 39.43 7.06 15.62
CA THR A 216 38.53 6.65 16.71
C THR A 216 38.81 7.44 17.98
N GLU A 217 40.08 7.59 18.37
CA GLU A 217 40.50 8.34 19.56
C GLU A 217 40.17 9.84 19.44
N ILE A 218 40.41 10.45 18.28
CA ILE A 218 40.09 11.85 18.01
C ILE A 218 38.57 12.08 18.12
N LYS A 219 37.75 11.18 17.55
CA LYS A 219 36.28 11.26 17.66
C LYS A 219 35.82 11.17 19.11
N ALA A 220 36.41 10.26 19.91
CA ALA A 220 36.10 10.13 21.33
C ALA A 220 36.52 11.38 22.13
N LEU A 221 37.69 11.93 21.85
CA LEU A 221 38.17 13.17 22.47
C LEU A 221 37.26 14.36 22.13
N LEU A 222 36.87 14.51 20.87
CA LEU A 222 35.96 15.55 20.43
C LEU A 222 34.59 15.44 21.11
N ALA A 223 34.05 14.23 21.25
CA ALA A 223 32.80 14.01 21.97
C ALA A 223 32.91 14.40 23.46
N THR A 224 34.05 14.10 24.08
CA THR A 224 34.34 14.49 25.48
C THR A 224 34.42 16.01 25.63
N ILE A 225 35.15 16.68 24.73
CA ILE A 225 35.27 18.15 24.70
C ILE A 225 33.90 18.79 24.50
N ALA A 226 33.09 18.29 23.58
CA ALA A 226 31.73 18.78 23.35
C ALA A 226 30.88 18.67 24.64
N GLY A 227 30.94 17.53 25.34
CA GLY A 227 30.24 17.34 26.61
C GLY A 227 30.67 18.32 27.70
N TYR A 228 31.97 18.64 27.79
CA TYR A 228 32.46 19.67 28.72
C TYR A 228 31.97 21.06 28.34
N ILE A 229 32.07 21.43 27.05
CA ILE A 229 31.59 22.72 26.55
C ILE A 229 30.09 22.87 26.81
N ASP A 230 29.28 21.87 26.48
CA ASP A 230 27.83 21.93 26.70
C ASP A 230 27.49 22.11 28.18
N THR A 231 28.22 21.45 29.08
CA THR A 231 28.03 21.55 30.53
C THR A 231 28.42 22.94 31.06
N GLU A 232 29.59 23.45 30.66
CA GLU A 232 30.08 24.76 31.08
C GLU A 232 29.22 25.88 30.52
N VAL A 233 28.89 25.84 29.22
CA VAL A 233 28.01 26.80 28.56
C VAL A 233 26.61 26.75 29.15
N GLY A 234 26.07 25.57 29.44
CA GLY A 234 24.78 25.42 30.14
C GLY A 234 24.79 26.06 31.53
N SER A 235 25.89 25.89 32.27
CA SER A 235 26.07 26.51 33.59
C SER A 235 26.20 28.03 33.50
N ILE A 236 26.97 28.54 32.54
CA ILE A 236 27.08 29.98 32.26
C ILE A 236 25.72 30.54 31.86
N LEU A 237 24.99 29.87 30.98
CA LEU A 237 23.66 30.29 30.55
C LEU A 237 22.67 30.32 31.72
N ALA A 238 22.72 29.35 32.64
CA ALA A 238 21.92 29.39 33.85
C ALA A 238 22.28 30.59 34.74
N ILE A 239 23.56 30.89 34.90
CA ILE A 239 24.02 32.09 35.62
C ILE A 239 23.59 33.36 34.89
N VAL A 240 23.65 33.42 33.56
CA VAL A 240 23.26 34.58 32.75
C VAL A 240 21.76 34.79 32.75
N ASN A 241 20.96 33.72 32.76
CA ASN A 241 19.51 33.81 32.89
C ASN A 241 19.07 34.19 34.31
N ASN A 242 19.88 33.84 35.32
CA ASN A 242 19.67 34.22 36.71
C ASN A 242 20.39 35.51 37.10
N LEU A 243 21.24 36.04 36.21
CA LEU A 243 21.82 37.37 36.36
C LEU A 243 20.63 38.31 36.34
N PRO A 244 20.50 39.15 37.36
CA PRO A 244 19.49 40.17 37.37
C PRO A 244 19.47 40.94 36.04
N ASP A 245 18.32 41.18 35.43
CA ASP A 245 17.66 42.39 35.90
C ASP A 245 17.23 42.26 37.36
N GLY A 246 16.81 41.05 37.78
CA GLY A 246 16.59 40.57 39.16
C GLY A 246 15.46 41.34 39.82
N GLY A 247 14.60 41.92 38.99
CA GLY A 247 13.63 42.93 39.38
C GLY A 247 14.23 44.30 39.66
N ALA A 248 15.56 44.51 39.65
CA ALA A 248 16.17 45.81 39.91
C ALA A 248 15.90 46.82 38.78
N LEU A 249 16.04 46.42 37.51
CA LEU A 249 15.68 47.29 36.38
C LEU A 249 14.16 47.46 36.28
N THR A 250 13.40 46.39 36.48
CA THR A 250 11.93 46.44 36.57
C THR A 250 11.43 47.37 37.68
N ALA A 251 12.04 47.33 38.87
CA ALA A 251 11.70 48.21 39.99
C ALA A 251 12.10 49.66 39.73
N LEU A 252 13.24 49.88 39.06
CA LEU A 252 13.65 51.21 38.63
C LEU A 252 12.67 51.78 37.60
N LEU A 253 12.24 50.98 36.62
CA LEU A 253 11.23 51.36 35.63
C LEU A 253 9.88 51.70 36.29
N ALA A 254 9.44 50.92 37.28
CA ALA A 254 8.23 51.22 38.06
C ALA A 254 8.36 52.54 38.85
N SER A 255 9.53 52.78 39.46
CA SER A 255 9.79 54.04 40.18
C SER A 255 9.79 55.24 39.23
N ILE A 256 10.42 55.11 38.06
CA ILE A 256 10.41 56.15 37.01
C ILE A 256 8.98 56.43 36.55
N ALA A 257 8.16 55.40 36.30
CA ALA A 257 6.77 55.57 35.89
C ALA A 257 5.92 56.30 36.95
N SER A 258 6.15 56.02 38.24
CA SER A 258 5.51 56.75 39.34
C SER A 258 5.91 58.22 39.35
N ILE A 259 7.20 58.52 39.18
CA ILE A 259 7.70 59.90 39.12
C ILE A 259 7.08 60.65 37.95
N LEU A 260 7.02 60.05 36.75
CA LEU A 260 6.38 60.66 35.58
C LEU A 260 4.90 60.98 35.83
N THR A 261 4.18 60.07 36.48
CA THR A 261 2.77 60.27 36.84
C THR A 261 2.61 61.48 37.77
N ASP A 262 3.48 61.60 38.77
CA ASP A 262 3.47 62.72 39.69
C ASP A 262 3.83 64.04 39.01
N THR A 263 4.82 64.06 38.12
CA THR A 263 5.24 65.27 37.41
C THR A 263 4.26 65.73 36.34
N ASP A 264 3.58 64.79 35.65
CA ASP A 264 2.68 65.12 34.53
C ASP A 264 1.23 65.41 34.97
N ALA A 265 0.76 64.77 36.06
CA ALA A 265 -0.64 64.84 36.47
C ALA A 265 -0.84 65.35 37.90
N THR A 266 -0.20 64.72 38.89
CA THR A 266 -0.45 65.02 40.31
C THR A 266 -0.03 66.44 40.67
N ILE A 267 1.22 66.81 40.39
CA ILE A 267 1.77 68.14 40.71
C ILE A 267 1.04 69.24 39.93
N PRO A 268 0.84 69.15 38.60
CA PRO A 268 0.07 70.14 37.86
C PRO A 268 -1.36 70.30 38.36
N GLY A 269 -2.03 69.20 38.74
CA GLY A 269 -3.37 69.23 39.31
C GLY A 269 -3.42 69.97 40.65
N LEU A 270 -2.50 69.67 41.57
CA LEU A 270 -2.39 70.39 42.84
C LEU A 270 -2.05 71.88 42.63
N LEU A 271 -1.16 72.18 41.69
CA LEU A 271 -0.80 73.56 41.34
C LEU A 271 -2.01 74.31 40.77
N ALA A 272 -2.83 73.67 39.94
CA ALA A 272 -4.06 74.27 39.41
C ALA A 272 -5.09 74.55 40.51
N ILE A 273 -5.22 73.68 41.51
CA ILE A 273 -6.09 73.91 42.68
C ILE A 273 -5.60 75.11 43.48
N ILE A 274 -4.30 75.18 43.80
CA ILE A 274 -3.71 76.31 44.51
C ILE A 274 -3.90 77.60 43.71
N GLN A 275 -3.68 77.56 42.40
CA GLN A 275 -3.87 78.71 41.53
C GLN A 275 -5.34 79.18 41.54
N ALA A 276 -6.30 78.26 41.51
CA ALA A 276 -7.72 78.60 41.57
C ALA A 276 -8.13 79.23 42.92
N ASP A 277 -7.56 78.75 44.04
CA ASP A 277 -7.78 79.33 45.37
C ASP A 277 -7.22 80.76 45.43
N LEU A 278 -5.99 80.96 44.95
CA LEU A 278 -5.34 82.28 44.87
C LEU A 278 -6.01 83.26 43.90
N ASP A 279 -6.54 82.77 42.78
CA ASP A 279 -7.27 83.56 41.77
C ASP A 279 -8.68 83.95 42.23
N ASN A 280 -9.12 83.48 43.40
CA ASN A 280 -10.39 83.85 44.02
C ASN A 280 -10.20 84.77 45.24
N PRO A 281 -9.79 86.04 45.04
CA PRO A 281 -9.55 86.98 46.14
C PRO A 281 -10.80 87.23 46.99
N ASP A 282 -11.99 86.91 46.49
CA ASP A 282 -13.25 87.06 47.24
C ASP A 282 -13.41 86.01 48.35
N GLN A 283 -12.71 84.87 48.29
CA GLN A 283 -12.66 83.88 49.38
C GLN A 283 -11.82 84.36 50.58
N TYR A 284 -10.81 85.21 50.36
CA TYR A 284 -9.94 85.72 51.44
C TYR A 284 -10.28 87.13 51.89
N LYS A 285 -11.09 87.87 51.12
CA LYS A 285 -11.70 89.10 51.62
C LYS A 285 -12.71 88.72 52.68
N ALA A 286 -12.36 88.98 53.95
CA ALA A 286 -13.36 89.00 55.01
C ALA A 286 -14.54 89.85 54.51
N ASN A 287 -15.77 89.31 54.59
CA ASN A 287 -16.98 90.03 54.22
C ASN A 287 -17.21 91.21 55.18
N VAL A 288 -16.41 92.26 55.02
CA VAL A 288 -16.50 93.51 55.77
C VAL A 288 -17.64 94.39 55.27
N ALA A 289 -18.30 94.03 54.16
CA ALA A 289 -19.52 94.69 53.72
C ALA A 289 -20.64 94.53 54.76
N ALA A 290 -20.71 93.40 55.46
CA ALA A 290 -21.64 93.19 56.57
C ALA A 290 -21.26 93.98 57.85
N LEU A 291 -19.96 94.23 58.07
CA LEU A 291 -19.49 95.06 59.18
C LEU A 291 -19.77 96.56 58.93
N ALA A 292 -19.77 97.03 57.68
CA ALA A 292 -19.83 98.45 57.37
C ALA A 292 -21.24 99.06 57.20
N LEU A 293 -22.30 98.29 56.88
CA LEU A 293 -23.56 98.91 56.44
C LEU A 293 -24.68 98.99 57.49
N GLU A 294 -24.91 97.93 58.28
CA GLU A 294 -26.12 97.89 59.14
C GLU A 294 -25.80 97.89 60.63
N ALA A 295 -24.77 97.14 61.06
CA ALA A 295 -24.35 97.13 62.45
C ALA A 295 -23.70 98.47 62.87
N THR A 296 -22.81 99.01 62.05
CA THR A 296 -22.18 100.32 62.30
C THR A 296 -23.20 101.45 62.22
N LEU A 297 -24.15 101.38 61.28
CA LEU A 297 -25.22 102.37 61.17
C LEU A 297 -26.18 102.31 62.37
N THR A 298 -26.56 101.12 62.82
CA THR A 298 -27.37 100.92 64.04
C THR A 298 -26.62 101.38 65.29
N ALA A 299 -25.32 101.13 65.37
CA ALA A 299 -24.47 101.59 66.49
C ALA A 299 -24.30 103.11 66.51
N ILE A 300 -24.15 103.78 65.36
CA ILE A 300 -24.10 105.25 65.25
C ILE A 300 -25.47 105.88 65.56
N LYS A 301 -26.57 105.25 65.12
CA LYS A 301 -27.93 105.71 65.42
C LYS A 301 -28.26 105.59 66.91
N GLY A 302 -27.82 104.53 67.58
CA GLY A 302 -28.22 104.27 68.97
C GLY A 302 -29.69 103.84 69.10
N ALA A 303 -30.08 103.34 70.27
CA ALA A 303 -31.43 102.84 70.52
C ALA A 303 -32.47 103.99 70.50
N GLY A 304 -33.54 103.84 69.72
CA GLY A 304 -34.68 104.78 69.69
C GLY A 304 -34.68 105.78 68.53
N TRP A 305 -33.68 105.75 67.64
CA TRP A 305 -33.69 106.56 66.43
C TRP A 305 -34.70 106.06 65.40
N THR A 306 -35.55 106.97 64.92
CA THR A 306 -36.54 106.73 63.85
C THR A 306 -36.18 107.53 62.60
N GLU A 307 -36.77 107.20 61.44
CA GLU A 307 -36.59 108.02 60.23
C GLU A 307 -37.09 109.46 60.44
N GLU A 308 -38.10 109.65 61.31
CA GLU A 308 -38.54 110.99 61.72
C GLU A 308 -37.47 111.78 62.49
N THR A 309 -36.62 111.12 63.27
CA THR A 309 -35.53 111.78 64.02
C THR A 309 -34.49 112.40 63.08
N LEU A 310 -34.12 111.69 62.00
CA LEU A 310 -33.14 112.18 61.03
C LEU A 310 -33.70 113.38 60.25
N LYS A 311 -34.98 113.32 59.90
CA LYS A 311 -35.71 114.41 59.24
C LYS A 311 -35.78 115.65 60.13
N LEU A 312 -36.09 115.48 61.42
CA LEU A 312 -36.13 116.58 62.39
C LEU A 312 -34.78 117.28 62.55
N ILE A 313 -33.69 116.51 62.67
CA ILE A 313 -32.34 117.09 62.79
C ILE A 313 -31.97 117.83 61.49
N LYS A 314 -32.27 117.28 60.31
CA LYS A 314 -31.99 117.95 59.04
C LYS A 314 -32.77 119.26 58.90
N GLU A 315 -34.04 119.26 59.28
CA GLU A 315 -34.89 120.46 59.26
C GLU A 315 -34.35 121.52 60.25
N LEU A 316 -33.89 121.13 61.45
CA LEU A 316 -33.26 122.05 62.39
C LEU A 316 -31.93 122.62 61.87
N VAL A 317 -31.12 121.82 61.18
CA VAL A 317 -29.86 122.28 60.57
C VAL A 317 -30.13 123.24 59.43
N ASP A 318 -31.13 122.95 58.57
CA ASP A 318 -31.53 123.85 57.49
C ASP A 318 -32.04 125.19 58.02
N GLU A 319 -32.79 125.17 59.13
CA GLU A 319 -33.24 126.38 59.83
C GLU A 319 -32.05 127.19 60.38
N LEU A 320 -31.02 126.52 60.94
CA LEU A 320 -29.80 127.20 61.40
C LEU A 320 -28.97 127.79 60.26
N GLU A 321 -28.85 127.09 59.14
CA GLU A 321 -28.09 127.52 57.97
C GLU A 321 -28.77 128.69 57.23
N THR A 322 -30.10 128.72 57.23
CA THR A 322 -30.89 129.81 56.61
C THR A 322 -31.09 131.02 57.52
N GLY A 323 -30.73 130.92 58.81
CA GLY A 323 -30.84 132.01 59.78
C GLY A 323 -32.27 132.42 60.11
N GLU A 324 -33.27 131.66 59.65
CA GLU A 324 -34.66 131.86 60.01
C GLU A 324 -34.89 131.34 61.44
N LYS A 325 -35.55 132.14 62.29
CA LYS A 325 -35.90 131.68 63.64
C LYS A 325 -36.84 130.47 63.54
N PRO A 326 -36.58 129.37 64.28
CA PRO A 326 -37.37 128.14 64.21
C PRO A 326 -38.86 128.41 64.48
N LYS A 327 -39.74 127.91 63.61
CA LYS A 327 -41.19 128.01 63.80
C LYS A 327 -41.64 127.05 64.90
N PRO A 328 -42.56 127.43 65.81
CA PRO A 328 -42.97 126.60 66.93
C PRO A 328 -43.66 125.33 66.42
N ARG A 329 -43.08 124.16 66.72
CA ARG A 329 -43.64 122.86 66.36
C ARG A 329 -44.25 122.20 67.59
N ALA A 330 -45.51 121.81 67.46
CA ALA A 330 -46.24 121.06 68.47
C ALA A 330 -45.70 119.62 68.51
N ASN A 331 -45.33 119.18 69.72
CA ASN A 331 -44.95 117.81 70.09
C ASN A 331 -43.50 117.39 69.80
N PHE A 332 -42.56 117.91 70.59
CA PHE A 332 -41.37 117.15 70.96
C PHE A 332 -41.66 116.42 72.28
N ARG A 333 -42.16 115.19 72.21
CA ARG A 333 -42.13 114.27 73.36
C ARG A 333 -40.82 113.52 73.29
N ILE A 334 -40.03 113.65 74.34
CA ILE A 334 -38.88 112.78 74.64
C ILE A 334 -39.41 111.36 74.83
#